data_AF-X1KEY6-F1
#
_entry.id   AF-X1KEY6-F1
#
_cell.length_a   1.000
_cell.length_b   1.000
_cell.length_c   1.000
_cell.angle_alpha   90.00
_cell.angle_beta   90.00
_cell.angle_gamma   90.00
#
_symmetry.space_group_name_H-M   'P 1'
#
loop_
_entity.id
_entity.type
_entity.pdbx_description
1 polymer ?
#
loop_
_entity_poly.entity_id
_entity_poly.type
_entity_poly.pdbx_seq_one_letter_code
_entity_poly.pdbx_strand_id
1 'polypeptide(L)' 'PTLPDGALMPSYSGIRPKIVPPAVATQDFLIQGPTDHGVAGLINLFGIESPGLTSSLAVADHVGELAGL' A
#
# COMPACT_ATOMS: atom_id res chain seq x y z
N PRO A 1 2.79 7.68 -32.52
CA PRO A 1 1.40 7.36 -32.09
C PRO A 1 0.68 6.52 -33.16
N THR A 2 0.55 5.21 -32.93
CA THR A 2 0.00 4.22 -33.89
C THR A 2 -1.17 3.42 -33.32
N LEU A 3 -1.76 3.87 -32.20
CA LEU A 3 -2.92 3.22 -31.62
C LEU A 3 -4.14 3.48 -32.53
N PRO A 4 -4.85 2.43 -33.00
CA PRO A 4 -6.02 2.61 -33.85
C PRO A 4 -7.19 3.30 -33.12
N ASP A 5 -8.00 4.04 -33.86
CA ASP A 5 -9.26 4.59 -33.36
C ASP A 5 -10.19 3.45 -32.91
N GLY A 6 -10.85 3.64 -31.76
CA GLY A 6 -11.73 2.62 -31.18
C GLY A 6 -11.03 1.40 -30.57
N ALA A 7 -9.70 1.39 -30.46
CA ALA A 7 -8.95 0.27 -29.86
C ALA A 7 -9.06 0.17 -28.32
N LEU A 8 -9.67 1.16 -27.66
CA LEU A 8 -9.91 1.11 -26.22
C LEU A 8 -11.11 0.20 -25.93
N MET A 9 -10.87 -0.85 -25.14
CA MET A 9 -11.92 -1.73 -24.64
C MET A 9 -12.26 -1.38 -23.17
N PRO A 10 -13.51 -1.64 -22.71
CA PRO A 10 -13.83 -1.57 -21.30
C PRO A 10 -12.86 -2.40 -20.48
N SER A 11 -12.39 -1.84 -19.38
CA SER A 11 -11.41 -2.45 -18.50
C SER A 11 -11.86 -2.27 -17.05
N TYR A 12 -10.94 -2.50 -16.12
CA TYR A 12 -11.15 -2.30 -14.70
C TYR A 12 -10.57 -0.96 -14.23
N SER A 13 -10.99 -0.56 -13.03
CA SER A 13 -10.42 0.54 -12.28
C SER A 13 -9.90 0.03 -10.94
N GLY A 14 -8.86 0.67 -10.41
CA GLY A 14 -8.35 0.42 -9.06
C GLY A 14 -8.50 1.64 -8.16
N ILE A 15 -8.58 1.42 -6.84
CA ILE A 15 -8.58 2.47 -5.82
C ILE A 15 -7.31 2.34 -5.00
N ARG A 16 -6.59 3.45 -4.80
CA ARG A 16 -5.39 3.48 -3.95
C ARG A 16 -5.79 3.71 -2.49
N PRO A 17 -5.25 2.95 -1.53
CA PRO A 17 -5.55 3.12 -0.10
C PRO A 17 -4.80 4.32 0.49
N LYS A 18 -5.18 5.54 0.10
CA LYS A 18 -4.55 6.78 0.56
C LYS A 18 -4.89 7.07 2.04
N ILE A 19 -3.90 7.52 2.80
CA ILE A 19 -4.06 8.01 4.20
C ILE A 19 -3.83 9.52 4.33
N VAL A 20 -3.75 10.23 3.21
CA VAL A 20 -3.56 11.68 3.15
C VAL A 20 -4.65 12.32 2.29
N PRO A 21 -4.96 13.61 2.52
CA PRO A 21 -5.91 14.34 1.68
C PRO A 21 -5.46 14.42 0.22
N PRO A 22 -6.38 14.64 -0.74
CA PRO A 22 -6.06 14.74 -2.17
C PRO A 22 -5.00 15.79 -2.55
N ALA A 23 -4.84 16.83 -1.72
CA ALA A 23 -3.83 17.88 -1.93
C ALA A 23 -2.38 17.38 -1.72
N VAL A 24 -2.20 16.24 -1.03
CA VAL A 24 -0.90 15.60 -0.83
C VAL A 24 -0.74 14.50 -1.86
N ALA A 25 0.19 14.68 -2.80
CA ALA A 25 0.36 13.76 -3.92
C ALA A 25 0.88 12.37 -3.50
N THR A 26 1.78 12.33 -2.53
CA THR A 26 2.52 11.12 -2.12
C THR A 26 2.60 11.02 -0.61
N GLN A 27 2.51 9.81 -0.08
CA GLN A 27 2.75 9.50 1.32
C GLN A 27 3.56 8.21 1.41
N ASP A 28 4.23 8.01 2.54
CA ASP A 28 4.90 6.75 2.82
C ASP A 28 3.90 5.66 3.25
N PHE A 29 4.33 4.41 3.25
CA PHE A 29 3.62 3.34 3.92
C PHE A 29 3.63 3.60 5.43
N LEU A 30 2.51 3.29 6.08
CA LEU A 30 2.41 3.38 7.53
C LEU A 30 2.22 1.97 8.08
N ILE A 31 3.29 1.43 8.66
CA ILE A 31 3.29 0.16 9.36
C ILE A 31 3.41 0.47 10.84
N GLN A 32 2.44 0.03 11.64
CA GLN A 32 2.41 0.29 13.08
C GLN A 32 2.28 -1.02 13.84
N GLY A 33 3.15 -1.23 14.82
CA GLY A 33 3.10 -2.37 15.73
C GLY A 33 2.65 -2.00 17.15
N PRO A 34 2.69 -2.97 18.08
CA PRO A 34 2.29 -2.75 19.47
C PRO A 34 3.05 -1.61 20.17
N THR A 35 4.29 -1.33 19.76
CA THR A 35 5.10 -0.21 20.30
C THR A 35 4.57 1.16 19.89
N ASP A 36 3.87 1.25 18.75
CA ASP A 36 3.33 2.51 18.23
C ASP A 36 1.94 2.83 18.79
N HIS A 37 1.09 1.81 18.93
CA HIS A 37 -0.32 2.00 19.31
C HIS A 37 -0.74 1.32 20.62
N GLY A 38 0.12 0.53 21.26
CA GLY A 38 -0.12 -0.08 22.58
C GLY A 38 -1.04 -1.32 22.60
N VAL A 39 -1.38 -1.89 21.44
CA VAL A 39 -2.28 -3.06 21.33
C VAL A 39 -1.45 -4.30 21.00
N ALA A 40 -1.39 -5.25 21.94
CA ALA A 40 -0.62 -6.47 21.76
C ALA A 40 -1.22 -7.35 20.65
N GLY A 41 -0.36 -7.90 19.79
CA GLY A 41 -0.75 -8.83 18.73
C GLY A 41 -1.43 -8.19 17.50
N LEU A 42 -1.52 -6.85 17.44
CA LEU A 42 -2.02 -6.13 16.27
C LEU A 42 -0.86 -5.44 15.54
N ILE A 43 -0.82 -5.58 14.22
CA ILE A 43 0.03 -4.79 13.32
C ILE A 43 -0.87 -4.18 12.25
N ASN A 44 -0.86 -2.85 12.13
CA ASN A 44 -1.61 -2.13 11.10
C ASN A 44 -0.73 -1.86 9.88
N LEU A 45 -1.28 -2.10 8.69
CA LEU A 45 -0.67 -1.73 7.42
C LEU A 45 -1.61 -0.75 6.71
N PHE A 46 -1.26 0.53 6.75
CA PHE A 46 -2.02 1.59 6.09
C PHE A 46 -1.22 2.24 4.98
N GLY A 47 -1.90 2.82 4.00
CA GLY A 47 -1.19 3.58 2.97
C GLY A 47 -0.42 2.72 1.96
N ILE A 48 -0.59 1.38 1.96
CA ILE A 48 0.12 0.45 1.08
C ILE A 48 -0.41 0.58 -0.36
N GLU A 49 -0.10 1.70 -1.01
CA GLU A 49 -0.34 1.95 -2.42
C GLU A 49 0.84 1.45 -3.28
N SER A 50 0.97 1.90 -4.53
CA SER A 50 2.16 1.58 -5.34
C SER A 50 3.43 2.14 -4.70
N PRO A 51 4.51 1.34 -4.53
CA PRO A 51 4.78 0.05 -5.18
C PRO A 51 4.51 -1.21 -4.32
N GLY A 52 3.38 -1.29 -3.62
CA GLY A 52 3.08 -2.32 -2.60
C GLY A 52 3.12 -3.77 -3.08
N LEU A 53 2.78 -4.04 -4.35
CA LEU A 53 2.97 -5.37 -4.91
C LEU A 53 4.46 -5.71 -5.05
N THR A 54 5.24 -4.78 -5.60
CA THR A 54 6.68 -4.95 -5.81
C THR A 54 7.42 -5.09 -4.49
N SER A 55 7.00 -4.38 -3.44
CA SER A 55 7.62 -4.43 -2.10
C SER A 55 6.98 -5.45 -1.14
N SER A 56 6.04 -6.28 -1.62
CA SER A 56 5.24 -7.17 -0.76
C SER A 56 6.07 -8.11 0.12
N LEU A 57 7.16 -8.67 -0.40
CA LEU A 57 8.05 -9.56 0.38
C LEU A 57 8.82 -8.79 1.46
N ALA A 58 9.36 -7.61 1.13
CA ALA A 58 10.06 -6.78 2.12
C ALA A 58 9.11 -6.27 3.22
N VAL A 59 7.85 -5.96 2.86
CA VAL A 59 6.81 -5.63 3.85
C VAL A 59 6.52 -6.83 4.75
N ALA A 60 6.43 -8.04 4.19
CA ALA A 60 6.21 -9.26 4.97
C ALA A 60 7.38 -9.54 5.94
N ASP A 61 8.63 -9.38 5.49
CA ASP A 61 9.82 -9.54 6.35
C ASP A 61 9.79 -8.56 7.52
N HIS A 62 9.51 -7.28 7.25
CA HIS A 62 9.42 -6.25 8.29
C HIS A 62 8.27 -6.52 9.28
N VAL A 63 7.12 -6.98 8.79
CA VAL A 63 6.00 -7.39 9.65
C VAL A 63 6.37 -8.61 10.50
N GLY A 64 7.17 -9.55 9.96
CA GLY A 64 7.70 -10.69 10.70
C GLY A 64 8.59 -10.26 11.86
N GLU A 65 9.52 -9.33 11.63
CA GLU A 65 10.37 -8.75 12.68
C GLU A 65 9.54 -8.09 13.80
N LEU A 66 8.51 -7.32 13.44
CA LEU A 66 7.60 -6.69 14.39
C LEU A 66 6.77 -7.72 15.19
N ALA A 67 6.46 -8.86 14.58
CA ALA A 67 5.75 -9.97 15.21
C ALA A 67 6.67 -10.87 16.06
N GLY A 68 7.99 -10.69 15.99
CA GLY A 68 8.98 -11.52 16.68
C GLY A 68 9.18 -12.90 16.05
N LEU A 69 9.02 -13.01 14.73
CA LEU A 69 9.28 -14.22 13.94
C LEU A 69 10.74 -14.36 13.51
#